data_AF-X0ZPE8-F1
#
_entry.id   AF-X0ZPE8-F1
#
_cell.length_a   1.000
_cell.length_b   1.000
_cell.length_c   1.000
_cell.angle_alpha   90.00
_cell.angle_beta   90.00
_cell.angle_gamma   90.00
#
_symmetry.space_group_name_H-M   'P 1'
#
loop_
_entity.id
_entity.type
_entity.pdbx_description
1 polymer ?
#
loop_
_entity_poly.entity_id
_entity_poly.type
_entity_poly.pdbx_seq_one_letter_code
_entity_poly.pdbx_strand_id
1 'polypeptide(L)' 'FWHKARTIGEHPLRLWFMTRAGFRDSALRFGREQGILLSSQLNLQALAEQLGLRPGK' A
#
# COMPACT_ATOMS: atom_id res chain seq x y z
N PHE A 1 15.33 -1.69 3.21
CA PHE A 1 15.08 -0.51 4.04
C PHE A 1 13.67 -0.59 4.61
N TRP A 2 13.52 -0.92 5.89
CA TRP A 2 12.22 -1.04 6.56
C TRP A 2 11.96 0.27 7.33
N HIS A 3 11.13 1.15 6.80
CA HIS A 3 10.76 2.38 7.49
C HIS A 3 9.71 2.06 8.56
N LYS A 4 10.14 2.01 9.82
CA LYS A 4 9.29 1.78 10.99
C LYS A 4 8.53 3.07 11.27
N ALA A 5 7.29 3.17 10.78
CA ALA A 5 6.40 4.28 11.11
C ALA A 5 6.04 4.19 12.61
N ARG A 6 6.75 4.96 13.43
CA ARG A 6 6.41 5.19 14.83
C ARG A 6 5.39 6.34 14.89
N THR A 7 4.39 6.12 15.73
CA THR A 7 3.15 6.86 16.00
C THR A 7 3.24 8.39 15.94
N ILE A 8 2.41 8.99 15.08
CA ILE A 8 2.02 10.41 15.11
C ILE A 8 0.55 10.45 15.56
N GLY A 9 0.31 10.90 16.81
CA GLY A 9 -0.98 11.33 17.38
C GLY A 9 -2.20 10.41 17.25
N GLU A 10 -2.66 9.82 18.37
CA GLU A 10 -3.97 9.19 18.70
C GLU A 10 -4.79 8.37 17.67
N HIS A 11 -4.36 8.28 16.41
CA HIS A 11 -4.93 7.42 15.39
C HIS A 11 -4.03 6.19 15.27
N PRO A 12 -4.60 4.97 15.30
CA PRO A 12 -3.81 3.76 15.09
C PRO A 12 -3.14 3.86 13.73
N LEU A 13 -1.80 3.90 13.71
CA LEU A 13 -1.03 3.91 12.48
C LEU A 13 -1.34 2.62 11.70
N ARG A 14 -2.08 2.75 10.59
CA ARG A 14 -2.22 1.64 9.66
C ARG A 14 -0.91 1.50 8.89
N LEU A 15 -0.29 0.33 9.02
CA LEU A 15 0.90 0.00 8.23
C LEU A 15 0.50 -0.06 6.75
N TRP A 16 1.31 0.54 5.90
CA TRP A 16 1.12 0.53 4.46
C TRP A 16 2.41 0.12 3.76
N PHE A 17 2.35 -0.96 2.98
CA PHE A 17 3.48 -1.46 2.21
C PHE A 17 3.21 -1.32 0.71
N MET A 18 4.24 -0.90 -0.01
CA MET A 18 4.20 -0.70 -1.46
C MET A 18 5.31 -1.50 -2.15
N THR A 19 4.99 -2.10 -3.29
CA THR A 19 5.94 -2.91 -4.08
C THR A 19 5.67 -2.80 -5.58
N ARG A 20 6.69 -2.98 -6.41
CA ARG A 20 6.53 -3.04 -7.87
C ARG A 20 6.04 -4.40 -8.36
N ALA A 21 6.56 -5.49 -7.79
CA ALA A 21 6.38 -6.86 -8.28
C ALA A 21 5.04 -7.51 -7.89
N GLY A 22 4.22 -6.85 -7.06
CA GLY A 22 3.01 -7.42 -6.48
C GLY A 22 3.27 -8.21 -5.18
N PHE A 23 2.20 -8.77 -4.61
CA PHE A 23 2.22 -9.56 -3.38
C PHE A 23 1.71 -10.97 -3.67
N ARG A 24 2.23 -11.96 -2.93
CA ARG A 24 1.67 -13.31 -2.93
C ARG A 24 0.30 -13.32 -2.21
N ASP A 25 -0.58 -14.25 -2.57
CA ASP A 25 -1.91 -14.37 -1.96
C ASP A 25 -1.89 -14.52 -0.44
N SER A 26 -0.91 -15.25 0.09
CA SER A 26 -0.72 -15.38 1.54
C SER A 26 -0.44 -14.04 2.22
N ALA A 27 0.34 -13.16 1.59
CA ALA A 27 0.62 -11.83 2.10
C ALA A 27 -0.62 -10.93 2.01
N LEU A 28 -1.39 -11.02 0.91
CA LEU A 28 -2.65 -10.29 0.76
C LEU A 28 -3.67 -10.70 1.84
N ARG A 29 -3.83 -12.00 2.10
CA ARG A 29 -4.70 -12.51 3.16
C ARG A 29 -4.26 -12.03 4.54
N PHE A 30 -2.98 -12.18 4.86
CA PHE A 30 -2.41 -11.69 6.13
C PHE A 30 -2.63 -10.19 6.31
N GLY A 31 -2.41 -9.39 5.25
CA GLY A 31 -2.61 -7.95 5.31
C GLY A 31 -4.06 -7.57 5.65
N ARG A 32 -5.04 -8.27 5.07
CA ARG A 32 -6.47 -8.06 5.37
C ARG A 32 -6.81 -8.40 6.81
N GLU A 33 -6.33 -9.53 7.32
CA GLU A 33 -6.57 -9.97 8.71
C GLU A 33 -5.97 -8.99 9.73
N GLN A 34 -4.83 -8.38 9.41
CA GLN A 34 -4.10 -7.49 10.31
C GLN A 34 -4.39 -6.00 10.07
N GLY A 35 -5.29 -5.64 9.14
CA GLY A 35 -5.58 -4.25 8.79
C GLY A 35 -4.39 -3.50 8.16
N ILE A 36 -3.50 -4.22 7.50
CA ILE A 36 -2.33 -3.68 6.80
C ILE A 36 -2.71 -3.40 5.35
N LEU A 37 -2.42 -2.18 4.90
CA LEU A 37 -2.60 -1.80 3.50
C LEU A 37 -1.44 -2.34 2.66
N LEU A 38 -1.76 -2.95 1.53
CA LEU A 38 -0.79 -3.49 0.59
C LEU A 38 -1.13 -2.97 -0.81
N SER A 39 -0.20 -2.26 -1.46
CA SER A 39 -0.40 -1.70 -2.79
C SER A 39 0.73 -2.10 -3.74
N SER A 40 0.38 -2.73 -4.86
CA SER A 40 1.32 -2.97 -5.96
C SER A 40 1.40 -1.75 -6.88
N GLN A 41 2.38 -1.73 -7.78
CA GLN A 41 2.45 -0.74 -8.85
C GLN A 41 1.17 -0.68 -9.68
N LEU A 42 0.54 -1.83 -9.97
CA LEU A 42 -0.74 -1.88 -10.69
C LEU A 42 -1.87 -1.20 -9.90
N ASN A 43 -1.91 -1.40 -8.58
CA ASN A 43 -2.91 -0.73 -7.73
C ASN A 43 -2.71 0.78 -7.71
N LEU A 44 -1.46 1.22 -7.63
CA LEU A 44 -1.12 2.66 -7.63
C LEU A 44 -1.38 3.30 -8.99
N GLN A 45 -1.13 2.59 -10.08
CA GLN A 45 -1.44 3.05 -11.42
C GLN A 45 -2.96 3.18 -11.62
N ALA A 46 -3.73 2.16 -11.24
CA ALA A 46 -5.20 2.21 -11.31
C ALA A 46 -5.75 3.36 -10.46
N LEU A 47 -5.19 3.60 -9.27
CA LEU A 47 -5.55 4.74 -8.43
C LEU A 47 -5.22 6.08 -9.12
N ALA A 48 -4.04 6.20 -9.73
CA ALA A 48 -3.65 7.41 -10.46
C ALA A 48 -4.61 7.68 -11.62
N GLU A 49 -4.95 6.66 -12.41
CA GLU A 49 -5.91 6.76 -13.51
C GLU A 49 -7.30 7.20 -13.03
N GLN A 50 -7.79 6.64 -11.91
CA GLN A 50 -9.05 7.04 -11.27
C GLN A 50 -9.04 8.49 -10.80
N LEU A 51 -7.89 8.99 -10.35
CA LEU A 51 -7.69 10.39 -9.95
C LEU A 51 -7.48 11.33 -11.16
N GLY A 52 -7.54 10.81 -12.39
CA GLY A 52 -7.26 11.59 -13.61
C GLY A 52 -5.78 11.94 -13.78
N LEU A 53 -4.89 11.38 -12.94
CA LEU A 53 -3.45 11.53 -13.05
C LEU A 53 -2.95 10.56 -14.11
N ARG A 54 -2.56 11.10 -15.26
CA ARG A 54 -1.79 10.35 -16.24
C ARG A 54 -0.33 10.49 -15.84
N PRO A 55 0.36 9.43 -15.38
CA PRO A 55 1.81 9.52 -15.22
C PRO A 55 2.39 9.89 -16.59
N GLY A 56 2.92 11.11 -16.67
CA GLY A 56 3.54 11.64 -17.89
C GLY A 56 4.75 10.81 -18.28
N LYS A 57 4.94 10.70 -19.60
CA LYS A 57 6.04 10.01 -20.32
C LYS A 57 7.32 9.78 -19.52
#